data_AF-A0AAD9J3B3-F1
#
_entry.id   AF-A0AAD9J3B3-F1
#
_cell.length_a   1.000
_cell.length_b   1.000
_cell.length_c   1.000
_cell.angle_alpha   90.00
_cell.angle_beta   90.00
_cell.angle_gamma   90.00
#
_symmetry.space_group_name_H-M   'P 1'
#
loop_
_entity.id
_entity.type
_entity.pdbx_description
1 polymer ?
#
loop_
_entity_poly.entity_id
_entity_poly.type
_entity_poly.pdbx_seq_one_letter_code
_entity_poly.pdbx_strand_id
1 'polypeptide(L)'
;MLFSLVCSQVSLVVAKIVKMTPELSLGLFYVACVPGGGMGHVIVSMTQGDRALSMAIHCFATVIAIVMGPLWLFIMGHLIVNSEIDLKLHWFVMWLAIHAGAYGLGLLLRRFSPNGMDAYLNWFAKPFLLLYSILFVTLGVYINIYVFSLLDHKVMAGAATLPLFGYLIGVASSYIARQDGTRIKTIAVETTTFNTFLIVVIARFSLPQPDGDIAAALPLWIVFMTPIPLLLTSIVKRIQNSLWERCAKRREKKYRNFSIVSSLQNVTNITTLSSSMSPKLSSPTDENCPSLIDEKITVL
;
A
#
# COMPACT_ATOMS: atom_id res chain seq x y z
N MET A 1 13.45 3.40 -11.27
CA MET A 1 14.50 4.43 -11.45
C MET A 1 14.07 5.76 -10.85
N LEU A 2 13.07 6.47 -11.41
CA LEU A 2 12.57 7.75 -10.85
C LEU A 2 12.23 7.67 -9.34
N PHE A 3 11.67 6.56 -8.88
CA PHE A 3 11.33 6.39 -7.47
C PHE A 3 12.53 6.41 -6.53
N SER A 4 13.58 5.63 -6.81
CA SER A 4 14.80 5.62 -6.01
C SER A 4 15.48 6.99 -6.00
N LEU A 5 15.38 7.76 -7.10
CA LEU A 5 15.87 9.15 -7.15
C LEU A 5 15.14 10.04 -6.16
N VAL A 6 13.81 10.05 -6.24
CA VAL A 6 12.99 10.94 -5.41
C VAL A 6 13.09 10.53 -3.95
N CYS A 7 13.06 9.23 -3.63
CA CYS A 7 13.24 8.75 -2.26
C CYS A 7 14.61 9.14 -1.70
N SER A 8 15.68 9.08 -2.51
CA SER A 8 17.04 9.45 -2.06
C SER A 8 17.18 10.94 -1.81
N GLN A 9 16.46 11.78 -2.54
CA GLN A 9 16.40 13.21 -2.27
C GLN A 9 15.57 13.51 -1.02
N VAL A 10 14.43 12.83 -0.86
CA VAL A 10 13.58 12.96 0.33
C VAL A 10 14.36 12.56 1.59
N SER A 11 15.11 11.45 1.57
CA SER A 11 15.92 11.04 2.72
C SER A 11 16.98 12.09 3.10
N LEU A 12 17.68 12.67 2.13
CA LEU A 12 18.65 13.74 2.36
C LEU A 12 18.02 15.00 2.96
N VAL A 13 16.88 15.43 2.43
CA VAL A 13 16.16 16.60 2.91
C VAL A 13 15.68 16.37 4.34
N VAL A 14 15.10 15.21 4.62
CA VAL A 14 14.65 14.82 5.96
C VAL A 14 15.83 14.77 6.94
N ALA A 15 16.94 14.15 6.56
CA ALA A 15 18.14 14.08 7.39
C ALA A 15 18.66 15.47 7.78
N LYS A 16 18.68 16.42 6.84
CA LYS A 16 19.10 17.81 7.11
C LYS A 16 18.12 18.58 7.98
N ILE A 17 16.81 18.47 7.72
CA ILE A 17 15.77 19.16 8.50
C ILE A 17 15.79 18.69 9.96
N VAL A 18 15.92 17.38 10.17
CA VAL A 18 15.91 16.75 11.49
C VAL A 18 17.28 16.88 12.19
N LYS A 19 18.33 17.25 11.45
CA LYS A 19 19.72 17.31 11.93
C LYS A 19 20.19 15.96 12.47
N MET A 20 19.98 14.91 11.67
CA MET A 20 20.44 13.56 12.00
C MET A 20 21.97 13.51 12.02
N THR A 21 22.54 12.61 12.82
CA THR A 21 23.98 12.33 12.77
C THR A 21 24.35 11.71 11.40
N PRO A 22 25.62 11.79 10.97
CA PRO A 22 26.04 11.25 9.67
C PRO A 22 25.73 9.76 9.50
N GLU A 23 25.89 8.96 10.55
CA GLU A 23 25.68 7.51 10.54
C GLU A 23 24.19 7.19 10.34
N LEU A 24 23.33 7.90 11.07
CA LEU A 24 21.88 7.79 10.94
C LEU A 24 21.42 8.24 9.54
N SER A 25 21.94 9.37 9.07
CA SER A 25 21.64 9.90 7.74
C SER A 25 22.02 8.91 6.63
N LEU A 26 23.16 8.22 6.76
CA LEU A 26 23.57 7.13 5.86
C LEU A 26 22.62 5.95 5.92
N GLY A 27 22.21 5.54 7.11
CA GLY A 27 21.21 4.49 7.29
C GLY A 27 19.91 4.79 6.55
N LEU A 28 19.39 6.02 6.69
CA LEU A 28 18.19 6.48 5.97
C LEU A 28 18.42 6.59 4.45
N PHE A 29 19.61 7.00 4.03
CA PHE A 29 19.97 7.12 2.62
C PHE A 29 20.08 5.76 1.94
N TYR A 30 20.69 4.76 2.59
CA TYR A 30 20.72 3.39 2.08
C TYR A 30 19.31 2.83 1.87
N VAL A 31 18.37 3.15 2.77
CA VAL A 31 16.97 2.72 2.61
C VAL A 31 16.38 3.22 1.30
N ALA A 32 16.66 4.47 0.94
CA ALA A 32 16.15 5.06 -0.28
C ALA A 32 16.85 4.58 -1.57
N CYS A 33 18.11 4.14 -1.47
CA CYS A 33 18.91 3.68 -2.61
C CYS A 33 18.62 2.22 -2.98
N VAL A 34 18.32 1.38 -1.99
CA VAL A 34 18.08 -0.05 -2.20
C VAL A 34 16.61 -0.26 -2.60
N PRO A 35 16.33 -1.04 -3.66
CA PRO A 35 14.96 -1.28 -4.12
C PRO A 35 14.13 -2.02 -3.05
N GLY A 36 12.80 -1.99 -3.23
CA GLY A 36 11.85 -2.69 -2.36
C GLY A 36 12.14 -4.19 -2.23
N GLY A 37 11.66 -4.82 -1.17
CA GLY A 37 11.95 -6.23 -0.85
C GLY A 37 10.73 -7.15 -0.89
N GLY A 38 10.95 -8.43 -0.57
CA GLY A 38 9.91 -9.48 -0.65
C GLY A 38 8.65 -9.24 0.20
N MET A 39 8.72 -8.42 1.25
CA MET A 39 7.53 -7.99 1.98
C MET A 39 6.53 -7.22 1.10
N GLY A 40 7.02 -6.49 0.08
CA GLY A 40 6.19 -5.77 -0.88
C GLY A 40 5.24 -6.72 -1.61
N HIS A 41 5.74 -7.88 -2.04
CA HIS A 41 4.93 -8.92 -2.71
C HIS A 41 3.82 -9.47 -1.82
N VAL A 42 4.10 -9.67 -0.53
CA VAL A 42 3.09 -10.13 0.45
C VAL A 42 2.01 -9.06 0.61
N ILE A 43 2.41 -7.79 0.76
CA ILE A 43 1.49 -6.66 0.90
C ILE A 43 0.66 -6.45 -0.37
N VAL A 44 1.25 -6.57 -1.57
CA VAL A 44 0.51 -6.53 -2.85
C VAL A 44 -0.55 -7.61 -2.88
N SER A 45 -0.22 -8.83 -2.44
CA SER A 45 -1.20 -9.91 -2.34
C SER A 45 -2.32 -9.61 -1.33
N MET A 46 -1.99 -9.03 -0.17
CA MET A 46 -2.98 -8.65 0.85
C MET A 46 -3.90 -7.51 0.40
N THR A 47 -3.36 -6.55 -0.36
CA THR A 47 -4.11 -5.37 -0.85
C THR A 47 -4.87 -5.64 -2.16
N GLN A 48 -4.83 -6.88 -2.65
CA GLN A 48 -5.40 -7.31 -3.93
C GLN A 48 -4.88 -6.46 -5.10
N GLY A 49 -3.58 -6.20 -5.12
CA GLY A 49 -2.88 -5.58 -6.24
C GLY A 49 -2.51 -6.61 -7.32
N ASP A 50 -2.01 -6.10 -8.45
CA ASP A 50 -1.44 -6.91 -9.53
C ASP A 50 -0.07 -7.48 -9.10
N ARG A 51 -0.04 -8.81 -8.89
CA ARG A 51 1.17 -9.54 -8.48
C ARG A 51 2.21 -9.65 -9.60
N ALA A 52 1.77 -9.76 -10.85
CA ALA A 52 2.68 -9.86 -11.99
C ALA A 52 3.43 -8.54 -12.20
N LEU A 53 2.70 -7.42 -12.08
CA LEU A 53 3.29 -6.09 -12.13
C LEU A 53 4.29 -5.87 -10.98
N SER A 54 3.96 -6.28 -9.76
CA SER A 54 4.85 -6.21 -8.59
C SER A 54 6.18 -6.92 -8.83
N MET A 55 6.13 -8.16 -9.33
CA MET A 55 7.34 -8.93 -9.69
C MET A 55 8.15 -8.24 -10.79
N ALA A 56 7.51 -7.70 -11.82
CA ALA A 56 8.19 -7.00 -12.90
C ALA A 56 8.89 -5.74 -12.40
N ILE A 57 8.22 -4.91 -11.59
CA ILE A 57 8.79 -3.69 -11.00
C ILE A 57 10.05 -4.04 -10.19
N HIS A 58 9.96 -5.06 -9.33
CA HIS A 58 11.08 -5.47 -8.49
C HIS A 58 12.25 -6.04 -9.31
N CYS A 59 11.99 -6.85 -10.34
CA CYS A 59 13.01 -7.35 -11.26
C CYS A 59 13.78 -6.21 -11.95
N PHE A 60 13.07 -5.24 -12.53
CA PHE A 60 13.72 -4.08 -13.13
C PHE A 60 14.45 -3.22 -12.09
N ALA A 61 13.87 -3.03 -10.91
CA ALA A 61 14.46 -2.21 -9.86
C ALA A 61 15.76 -2.81 -9.32
N THR A 62 15.83 -4.13 -9.14
CA THR A 62 17.04 -4.84 -8.69
C THR A 62 18.18 -4.76 -9.70
N VAL A 63 17.90 -4.96 -10.99
CA VAL A 63 18.91 -4.81 -12.07
C VAL A 63 19.45 -3.37 -12.12
N ILE A 64 18.55 -2.39 -12.09
CA ILE A 64 18.93 -0.97 -12.14
C ILE A 64 19.72 -0.57 -10.89
N ALA A 65 19.38 -1.11 -9.72
CA ALA A 65 20.01 -0.77 -8.44
C ALA A 65 21.49 -1.14 -8.37
N ILE A 66 21.95 -2.16 -9.10
CA ILE A 66 23.37 -2.54 -9.14
C ILE A 66 24.24 -1.37 -9.62
N VAL A 67 23.76 -0.61 -10.61
CA VAL A 67 24.48 0.53 -11.17
C VAL A 67 24.09 1.82 -10.45
N MET A 68 22.79 2.04 -10.26
CA MET A 68 22.30 3.29 -9.70
C MET A 68 22.60 3.43 -8.21
N GLY A 69 22.48 2.37 -7.41
CA GLY A 69 22.71 2.44 -5.96
C GLY A 69 24.11 2.98 -5.62
N PRO A 70 25.19 2.37 -6.12
CA PRO A 70 26.55 2.85 -5.92
C PRO A 70 26.80 4.23 -6.52
N LEU A 71 26.21 4.53 -7.68
CA LEU A 71 26.32 5.85 -8.31
C LEU A 71 25.68 6.95 -7.43
N TRP A 72 24.51 6.69 -6.86
CA TRP A 72 23.85 7.64 -5.94
C TRP A 72 24.65 7.82 -4.66
N LEU A 73 25.21 6.73 -4.14
CA LEU A 73 26.07 6.79 -2.98
C LEU A 73 27.37 7.55 -3.26
N PHE A 74 27.93 7.42 -4.46
CA PHE A 74 29.10 8.19 -4.87
C PHE A 74 28.78 9.68 -5.03
N ILE A 75 27.68 10.04 -5.70
CA ILE A 75 27.35 11.46 -5.95
C ILE A 75 26.88 12.16 -4.67
N MET A 76 25.98 11.52 -3.91
CA MET A 76 25.29 12.15 -2.78
C MET A 76 25.85 11.74 -1.42
N GLY A 77 26.62 10.65 -1.33
CA GLY A 77 27.23 10.22 -0.08
C GLY A 77 28.18 11.27 0.49
N HIS A 78 28.89 12.03 -0.34
CA HIS A 78 29.73 13.16 0.08
C HIS A 78 28.94 14.30 0.77
N LEU A 79 27.62 14.39 0.57
CA LEU A 79 26.77 15.38 1.27
C LEU A 79 26.39 14.93 2.69
N ILE A 80 26.63 13.67 3.02
CA ILE A 80 26.28 13.03 4.30
C ILE A 80 27.53 12.71 5.10
N VAL A 81 28.52 12.12 4.43
CA VAL A 81 29.81 11.71 4.97
C VAL A 81 30.73 12.91 5.01
N ASN A 82 31.08 13.36 6.21
CA ASN A 82 32.28 14.15 6.41
C ASN A 82 33.51 13.24 6.24
N SER A 83 34.69 13.80 5.97
CA SER A 83 35.95 13.08 5.70
C SER A 83 36.44 12.08 6.78
N GLU A 84 35.65 11.83 7.82
CA GLU A 84 35.95 10.95 8.95
C GLU A 84 35.37 9.53 8.82
N ILE A 85 34.32 9.31 8.01
CA ILE A 85 33.70 7.97 7.88
C ILE A 85 34.30 7.22 6.69
N ASP A 86 35.07 6.17 6.98
CA ASP A 86 35.62 5.26 5.97
C ASP A 86 34.53 4.34 5.39
N LEU A 87 33.91 4.78 4.30
CA LEU A 87 32.84 4.06 3.63
C LEU A 87 33.40 2.98 2.69
N LYS A 88 33.15 1.72 3.03
CA LYS A 88 33.55 0.56 2.22
C LYS A 88 32.53 0.25 1.13
N LEU A 89 32.53 1.05 0.06
CA LEU A 89 31.59 0.95 -1.07
C LEU A 89 31.52 -0.45 -1.70
N HIS A 90 32.61 -1.23 -1.68
CA HIS A 90 32.63 -2.57 -2.25
C HIS A 90 31.64 -3.53 -1.56
N TRP A 91 31.44 -3.42 -0.24
CA TRP A 91 30.44 -4.23 0.47
C TRP A 91 29.02 -3.89 0.02
N PHE A 92 28.72 -2.61 -0.15
CA PHE A 92 27.43 -2.15 -0.66
C PHE A 92 27.12 -2.76 -2.04
N VAL A 93 28.07 -2.68 -2.97
CA VAL A 93 27.92 -3.24 -4.33
C VAL A 93 27.79 -4.77 -4.27
N MET A 94 28.62 -5.44 -3.46
CA MET A 94 28.62 -6.89 -3.34
C MET A 94 27.28 -7.42 -2.85
N TRP A 95 26.71 -6.85 -1.80
CA TRP A 95 25.41 -7.28 -1.26
C TRP A 95 24.26 -7.02 -2.23
N LEU A 96 24.28 -5.91 -2.98
CA LEU A 96 23.32 -5.67 -4.07
C LEU A 96 23.45 -6.70 -5.19
N ALA A 97 24.67 -7.04 -5.60
CA ALA A 97 24.93 -8.04 -6.62
C ALA A 97 24.50 -9.44 -6.17
N ILE A 98 24.78 -9.83 -4.93
CA ILE A 98 24.32 -11.10 -4.34
C ILE A 98 22.79 -11.15 -4.33
N HIS A 99 22.13 -10.06 -3.93
CA HIS A 99 20.66 -10.00 -3.91
C HIS A 99 20.07 -10.15 -5.32
N ALA A 100 20.58 -9.40 -6.29
CA ALA A 100 20.13 -9.49 -7.67
C ALA A 100 20.42 -10.87 -8.28
N GLY A 101 21.58 -11.46 -7.99
CA GLY A 101 21.95 -12.80 -8.41
C GLY A 101 21.04 -13.88 -7.83
N ALA A 102 20.73 -13.81 -6.54
CA ALA A 102 19.80 -14.73 -5.89
C ALA A 102 18.38 -14.61 -6.47
N TYR A 103 17.91 -13.39 -6.73
CA TYR A 103 16.60 -13.17 -7.36
C TYR A 103 16.56 -13.70 -8.79
N GLY A 104 17.58 -13.39 -9.59
CA GLY A 104 17.73 -13.88 -10.96
C GLY A 104 17.82 -15.41 -11.04
N LEU A 105 18.57 -16.04 -10.13
CA LEU A 105 18.66 -17.49 -10.02
C LEU A 105 17.29 -18.11 -9.71
N GLY A 106 16.51 -17.50 -8.80
CA GLY A 106 15.14 -17.95 -8.50
C GLY A 106 14.23 -17.93 -9.73
N LEU A 107 14.28 -16.85 -10.53
CA LEU A 107 13.54 -16.75 -11.79
C LEU A 107 14.01 -17.77 -12.83
N LEU A 108 15.32 -17.98 -12.93
CA LEU A 108 15.92 -18.91 -13.88
C LEU A 108 15.53 -20.36 -13.56
N LEU A 109 15.62 -20.76 -12.29
CA LEU A 109 15.23 -22.10 -11.87
C LEU A 109 13.72 -22.33 -12.07
N ARG A 110 12.89 -21.31 -11.84
CA ARG A 110 11.45 -21.38 -12.15
C ARG A 110 11.17 -21.59 -13.63
N ARG A 111 12.01 -21.03 -14.51
CA ARG A 111 11.89 -21.19 -15.98
C ARG A 111 12.26 -22.60 -16.44
N PHE A 112 13.29 -23.21 -15.85
CA PHE A 112 13.79 -24.52 -16.27
C PHE A 112 13.06 -25.71 -15.64
N SER A 113 12.64 -25.59 -14.38
CA SER A 113 11.94 -26.68 -13.67
C SER A 113 10.75 -26.14 -12.87
N PRO A 114 9.63 -25.79 -13.52
CA PRO A 114 8.47 -25.25 -12.83
C PRO A 114 7.90 -26.25 -11.82
N ASN A 115 7.76 -27.52 -12.20
CA ASN A 115 7.18 -28.57 -11.35
C ASN A 115 8.06 -28.89 -10.14
N GLY A 116 9.39 -28.99 -10.34
CA GLY A 116 10.33 -29.22 -9.24
C GLY A 116 10.38 -28.03 -8.29
N MET A 117 10.32 -26.81 -8.82
CA MET A 117 10.28 -25.59 -8.01
C MET A 117 8.98 -25.47 -7.22
N ASP A 118 7.83 -25.86 -7.79
CA ASP A 118 6.55 -25.89 -7.07
C ASP A 118 6.56 -26.89 -5.92
N ALA A 119 7.14 -28.09 -6.12
CA ALA A 119 7.32 -29.07 -5.06
C ALA A 119 8.24 -28.54 -3.95
N TYR A 120 9.40 -27.96 -4.31
CA TYR A 120 10.34 -27.35 -3.37
C TYR A 120 9.70 -26.20 -2.57
N LEU A 121 8.98 -25.30 -3.26
CA LEU A 121 8.29 -24.18 -2.63
C LEU A 121 7.27 -24.66 -1.60
N ASN A 122 6.47 -25.65 -1.94
CA ASN A 122 5.40 -26.13 -1.07
C ASN A 122 5.91 -26.94 0.11
N TRP A 123 6.88 -27.83 -0.12
CA TRP A 123 7.30 -28.80 0.89
C TRP A 123 8.41 -28.29 1.81
N PHE A 124 9.29 -27.42 1.29
CA PHE A 124 10.45 -26.92 2.02
C PHE A 124 10.39 -25.41 2.24
N ALA A 125 10.30 -24.62 1.16
CA ALA A 125 10.51 -23.19 1.27
C ALA A 125 9.42 -22.49 2.09
N LYS A 126 8.13 -22.80 1.88
CA LYS A 126 7.02 -22.20 2.63
C LYS A 126 7.07 -22.44 4.14
N PRO A 127 7.19 -23.68 4.65
CA PRO A 127 7.27 -23.90 6.10
C PRO A 127 8.55 -23.28 6.69
N PHE A 128 9.67 -23.34 5.96
CA PHE A 128 10.91 -22.71 6.38
C PHE A 128 10.81 -21.18 6.43
N LEU A 129 10.23 -20.54 5.41
CA LEU A 129 9.99 -19.09 5.35
C LEU A 129 9.03 -18.64 6.46
N LEU A 130 8.01 -19.45 6.78
CA LEU A 130 7.09 -19.17 7.87
C LEU A 130 7.82 -19.24 9.22
N LEU A 131 8.58 -20.31 9.48
CA LEU A 131 9.38 -20.45 10.70
C LEU A 131 10.41 -19.32 10.83
N TYR A 132 11.13 -19.05 9.75
CA TYR A 132 12.09 -17.95 9.65
C TYR A 132 11.42 -16.61 9.94
N SER A 133 10.24 -16.34 9.35
CA SER A 133 9.51 -15.10 9.61
C SER A 133 9.08 -14.96 11.07
N ILE A 134 8.63 -16.04 11.72
CA ILE A 134 8.25 -16.02 13.13
C ILE A 134 9.47 -15.72 14.00
N LEU A 135 10.56 -16.47 13.82
CA LEU A 135 11.81 -16.27 14.56
C LEU A 135 12.38 -14.87 14.32
N PHE A 136 12.31 -14.40 13.08
CA PHE A 136 12.82 -13.09 12.71
C PHE A 136 12.02 -11.98 13.38
N VAL A 137 10.69 -12.05 13.39
CA VAL A 137 9.85 -11.05 14.07
C VAL A 137 10.07 -11.11 15.58
N THR A 138 10.04 -12.29 16.20
CA THR A 138 10.15 -12.39 17.67
C THR A 138 11.55 -12.05 18.18
N LEU A 139 12.58 -12.70 17.64
CA LEU A 139 13.97 -12.49 18.05
C LEU A 139 14.53 -11.16 17.53
N GLY A 140 14.19 -10.79 16.30
CA GLY A 140 14.64 -9.53 15.71
C GLY A 140 14.09 -8.31 16.44
N VAL A 141 12.81 -8.33 16.86
CA VAL A 141 12.24 -7.27 17.71
C VAL A 141 12.91 -7.26 19.08
N TYR A 142 13.07 -8.44 19.71
CA TYR A 142 13.67 -8.54 21.04
C TYR A 142 15.10 -8.02 21.09
N ILE A 143 15.96 -8.44 20.15
CA ILE A 143 17.36 -8.01 20.07
C ILE A 143 17.45 -6.51 19.78
N ASN A 144 16.55 -5.97 18.96
CA ASN A 144 16.62 -4.57 18.52
C ASN A 144 15.71 -3.63 19.32
N ILE A 145 15.26 -4.03 20.51
CA ILE A 145 14.45 -3.16 21.36
C ILE A 145 15.20 -1.88 21.77
N TYR A 146 16.53 -1.93 21.78
CA TYR A 146 17.38 -0.75 22.03
C TYR A 146 17.17 0.37 21.02
N VAL A 147 16.70 0.08 19.80
CA VAL A 147 16.44 1.08 18.74
C VAL A 147 15.44 2.14 19.23
N PHE A 148 14.45 1.74 20.04
CA PHE A 148 13.47 2.66 20.61
C PHE A 148 14.06 3.62 21.65
N SER A 149 15.16 3.23 22.29
CA SER A 149 15.88 4.07 23.25
C SER A 149 17.01 4.87 22.60
N LEU A 150 17.56 4.38 21.48
CA LEU A 150 18.68 4.98 20.76
C LEU A 150 18.23 6.16 19.89
N LEU A 151 17.06 6.06 19.25
CA LEU A 151 16.57 7.08 18.32
C LEU A 151 15.77 8.16 19.05
N ASP A 152 16.14 9.43 18.86
CA ASP A 152 15.31 10.56 19.30
C ASP A 152 13.96 10.54 18.57
N HIS A 153 12.91 10.98 19.25
CA HIS A 153 11.55 11.06 18.71
C HIS A 153 11.48 11.86 17.41
N LYS A 154 12.32 12.89 17.26
CA LYS A 154 12.43 13.68 16.02
C LYS A 154 12.98 12.84 14.86
N VAL A 155 14.00 12.02 15.12
CA VAL A 155 14.61 11.11 14.14
C VAL A 155 13.59 10.04 13.74
N MET A 156 12.89 9.47 14.71
CA MET A 156 11.84 8.48 14.47
C MET A 156 10.71 9.05 13.60
N ALA A 157 10.21 10.24 13.93
CA ALA A 157 9.17 10.93 13.15
C ALA A 157 9.66 11.26 11.74
N GLY A 158 10.89 11.78 11.61
CA GLY A 158 11.52 12.07 10.32
C GLY A 158 11.61 10.83 9.45
N ALA A 159 12.13 9.73 9.97
CA ALA A 159 12.27 8.47 9.24
C ALA A 159 10.92 7.87 8.81
N ALA A 160 9.87 8.03 9.62
CA ALA A 160 8.51 7.58 9.28
C ALA A 160 7.93 8.32 8.07
N THR A 161 8.44 9.51 7.74
CA THR A 161 8.01 10.25 6.55
C THR A 161 8.45 9.57 5.25
N LEU A 162 9.55 8.81 5.25
CA LEU A 162 10.09 8.22 4.02
C LEU A 162 9.12 7.19 3.40
N PRO A 163 8.56 6.21 4.15
CA PRO A 163 7.50 5.34 3.64
C PRO A 163 6.24 6.11 3.20
N LEU A 164 5.85 7.15 3.93
CA LEU A 164 4.67 7.97 3.59
C LEU A 164 4.86 8.68 2.25
N PHE A 165 5.98 9.37 2.06
CA PHE A 165 6.30 10.01 0.80
C PHE A 165 6.45 9.00 -0.34
N GLY A 166 7.12 7.87 -0.09
CA GLY A 166 7.22 6.78 -1.07
C GLY A 166 5.84 6.33 -1.54
N TYR A 167 4.91 6.10 -0.62
CA TYR A 167 3.53 5.73 -0.97
C TYR A 167 2.83 6.81 -1.79
N LEU A 168 2.91 8.08 -1.35
CA LEU A 168 2.26 9.21 -2.04
C LEU A 168 2.81 9.42 -3.45
N ILE A 169 4.12 9.33 -3.64
CA ILE A 169 4.78 9.45 -4.94
C ILE A 169 4.38 8.27 -5.83
N GLY A 170 4.28 7.05 -5.29
CA GLY A 170 3.79 5.88 -6.01
C GLY A 170 2.35 6.06 -6.50
N VAL A 171 1.45 6.61 -5.66
CA VAL A 171 0.07 6.95 -6.06
C VAL A 171 0.07 8.07 -7.11
N ALA A 172 0.80 9.16 -6.88
CA ALA A 172 0.79 10.31 -7.79
C ALA A 172 1.34 9.95 -9.17
N SER A 173 2.47 9.25 -9.24
CA SER A 173 3.09 8.81 -10.49
C SER A 173 2.20 7.84 -11.27
N SER A 174 1.57 6.88 -10.61
CA SER A 174 0.66 5.93 -11.26
C SER A 174 -0.64 6.59 -11.73
N TYR A 175 -1.11 7.60 -11.00
CA TYR A 175 -2.25 8.42 -11.42
C TYR A 175 -1.92 9.28 -12.65
N ILE A 176 -0.75 9.94 -12.67
CA ILE A 176 -0.25 10.70 -13.83
C ILE A 176 -0.09 9.77 -15.04
N ALA A 177 0.42 8.56 -14.82
CA ALA A 177 0.54 7.53 -15.84
C ALA A 177 -0.80 6.87 -16.23
N ARG A 178 -1.94 7.36 -15.70
CA ARG A 178 -3.30 6.90 -16.01
C ARG A 178 -3.51 5.39 -15.82
N GLN A 179 -2.88 4.83 -14.80
CA GLN A 179 -3.03 3.41 -14.48
C GLN A 179 -4.38 3.12 -13.82
N ASP A 180 -4.84 1.88 -13.91
CA ASP A 180 -6.05 1.41 -13.24
C ASP A 180 -5.85 1.29 -11.72
N GLY A 181 -6.96 1.24 -10.98
CA GLY A 181 -6.93 1.22 -9.51
C GLY A 181 -6.15 0.05 -8.91
N THR A 182 -6.08 -1.10 -9.58
CA THR A 182 -5.32 -2.26 -9.09
C THR A 182 -3.83 -2.04 -9.26
N ARG A 183 -3.40 -1.53 -10.43
CA ARG A 183 -2.01 -1.17 -10.68
C ARG A 183 -1.53 0.02 -9.85
N ILE A 184 -2.37 1.02 -9.60
CA ILE A 184 -2.06 2.15 -8.70
C ILE A 184 -1.69 1.63 -7.30
N LYS A 185 -2.47 0.71 -6.73
CA LYS A 185 -2.15 0.11 -5.43
C LYS A 185 -0.82 -0.63 -5.48
N THR A 186 -0.58 -1.43 -6.52
CA THR A 186 0.70 -2.15 -6.67
C THR A 186 1.87 -1.19 -6.70
N ILE A 187 1.83 -0.16 -7.53
CA ILE A 187 2.92 0.81 -7.66
C ILE A 187 3.13 1.56 -6.34
N ALA A 188 2.05 1.94 -5.64
CA ALA A 188 2.13 2.60 -4.34
C ALA A 188 2.78 1.70 -3.27
N VAL A 189 2.41 0.42 -3.22
CA VAL A 189 2.99 -0.57 -2.30
C VAL A 189 4.47 -0.81 -2.61
N GLU A 190 4.82 -1.01 -3.88
CA GLU A 190 6.21 -1.24 -4.30
C GLU A 190 7.11 -0.02 -4.03
N THR A 191 6.54 1.19 -4.00
CA THR A 191 7.30 2.42 -3.76
C THR A 191 7.53 2.69 -2.26
N THR A 192 6.61 2.27 -1.38
CA THR A 192 6.75 2.47 0.08
C THR A 192 7.53 1.36 0.77
N THR A 193 7.57 0.16 0.16
CA THR A 193 8.21 -1.00 0.77
C THR A 193 9.69 -1.04 0.38
N PHE A 194 10.58 -1.08 1.36
CA PHE A 194 12.03 -1.16 1.15
C PHE A 194 12.57 -2.55 1.52
N ASN A 195 13.73 -2.96 0.97
CA ASN A 195 14.40 -4.19 1.39
C ASN A 195 15.27 -3.94 2.64
N THR A 196 14.63 -3.62 3.75
CA THR A 196 15.30 -3.17 4.97
C THR A 196 16.35 -4.14 5.49
N PHE A 197 16.11 -5.44 5.43
CA PHE A 197 17.06 -6.42 5.98
C PHE A 197 18.35 -6.48 5.17
N LEU A 198 18.28 -6.35 3.85
CA LEU A 198 19.46 -6.19 3.03
C LEU A 198 20.23 -4.92 3.42
N ILE A 199 19.51 -3.82 3.70
CA ILE A 199 20.11 -2.55 4.11
C ILE A 199 20.80 -2.65 5.48
N VAL A 200 20.22 -3.36 6.45
CA VAL A 200 20.85 -3.61 7.77
C VAL A 200 22.19 -4.31 7.59
N VAL A 201 22.23 -5.34 6.75
CA VAL A 201 23.48 -6.07 6.45
C VAL A 201 24.47 -5.15 5.75
N ILE A 202 24.03 -4.43 4.72
CA ILE A 202 24.88 -3.45 4.01
C ILE A 202 25.47 -2.43 4.98
N ALA A 203 24.66 -1.85 5.89
CA ALA A 203 25.12 -0.84 6.85
C ALA A 203 26.21 -1.39 7.77
N ARG A 204 26.00 -2.58 8.35
CA ARG A 204 26.94 -3.20 9.29
C ARG A 204 28.27 -3.63 8.66
N PHE A 205 28.29 -3.96 7.37
CA PHE A 205 29.52 -4.35 6.67
C PHE A 205 30.21 -3.18 5.96
N SER A 206 29.45 -2.17 5.54
CA SER A 206 30.01 -1.03 4.78
C SER A 206 30.59 0.07 5.67
N LEU A 207 30.22 0.10 6.96
CA LEU A 207 30.67 1.09 7.92
C LEU A 207 31.52 0.44 9.03
N PRO A 208 32.51 1.16 9.60
CA PRO A 208 33.20 0.70 10.79
C PRO A 208 32.22 0.59 11.97
N GLN A 209 32.55 -0.26 12.95
CA GLN A 209 31.78 -0.33 14.20
C GLN A 209 32.31 0.74 15.17
N PRO A 210 31.44 1.49 15.86
CA PRO A 210 30.00 1.26 16.08
C PRO A 210 29.04 1.88 15.04
N ASP A 211 29.53 2.66 14.09
CA ASP A 211 28.71 3.44 13.15
C ASP A 211 27.76 2.58 12.32
N GLY A 212 28.20 1.38 11.93
CA GLY A 212 27.38 0.41 11.20
C GLY A 212 26.13 -0.04 11.98
N ASP A 213 26.23 -0.22 13.29
CA ASP A 213 25.10 -0.60 14.13
C ASP A 213 24.14 0.58 14.36
N ILE A 214 24.68 1.80 14.48
CA ILE A 214 23.88 3.03 14.57
C ILE A 214 23.11 3.26 13.27
N ALA A 215 23.77 3.15 12.12
CA ALA A 215 23.15 3.28 10.80
C ALA A 215 22.06 2.22 10.56
N ALA A 216 22.25 0.99 11.06
CA ALA A 216 21.29 -0.10 10.93
C ALA A 216 20.00 0.08 11.75
N ALA A 217 19.99 0.96 12.76
CA ALA A 217 18.83 1.22 13.60
C ALA A 217 17.65 1.85 12.82
N LEU A 218 17.94 2.76 11.89
CA LEU A 218 16.94 3.47 11.09
C LEU A 218 16.15 2.58 10.12
N PRO A 219 16.80 1.72 9.32
CA PRO A 219 16.11 0.71 8.55
C PRO A 219 15.13 -0.11 9.42
N LEU A 220 15.58 -0.61 10.57
CA LEU A 220 14.72 -1.41 11.48
C LEU A 220 13.48 -0.64 11.92
N TRP A 221 13.63 0.64 12.26
CA TRP A 221 12.50 1.51 12.58
C TRP A 221 11.52 1.66 11.40
N ILE A 222 12.03 1.84 10.18
CA ILE A 222 11.21 2.01 8.96
C ILE A 222 10.33 0.79 8.68
N VAL A 223 10.76 -0.43 9.03
CA VAL A 223 9.93 -1.64 8.88
C VAL A 223 8.65 -1.53 9.70
N PHE A 224 8.72 -1.02 10.93
CA PHE A 224 7.53 -0.82 11.76
C PHE A 224 6.60 0.27 11.20
N MET A 225 7.15 1.24 10.46
CA MET A 225 6.38 2.35 9.88
C MET A 225 5.74 2.01 8.53
N THR A 226 6.28 1.04 7.80
CA THR A 226 5.81 0.67 6.45
C THR A 226 4.31 0.26 6.39
N PRO A 227 3.73 -0.42 7.39
CA PRO A 227 2.30 -0.71 7.42
C PRO A 227 1.40 0.53 7.57
N ILE A 228 1.90 1.63 8.13
CA ILE A 228 1.10 2.81 8.48
C ILE A 228 0.45 3.47 7.25
N PRO A 229 1.18 3.80 6.16
CA PRO A 229 0.56 4.32 4.93
C PRO A 229 -0.59 3.44 4.40
N LEU A 230 -0.45 2.13 4.51
CA LEU A 230 -1.42 1.15 4.02
C LEU A 230 -2.67 1.09 4.90
N LEU A 231 -2.50 1.17 6.23
CA LEU A 231 -3.61 1.25 7.17
C LEU A 231 -4.36 2.57 7.00
N LEU A 232 -3.65 3.70 6.88
CA LEU A 232 -4.25 5.01 6.67
C LEU A 232 -5.14 5.04 5.43
N THR A 233 -4.64 4.54 4.29
CA THR A 233 -5.43 4.50 3.05
C THR A 233 -6.62 3.55 3.14
N SER A 234 -6.47 2.42 3.83
CA SER A 234 -7.57 1.49 4.09
C SER A 234 -8.67 2.12 4.96
N ILE A 235 -8.29 2.87 5.99
CA ILE A 235 -9.21 3.60 6.88
C ILE A 235 -9.94 4.70 6.10
N VAL A 236 -9.21 5.53 5.34
CA VAL A 236 -9.80 6.61 4.52
C VAL A 236 -10.82 6.03 3.54
N LYS A 237 -10.49 4.95 2.85
CA LYS A 237 -11.41 4.30 1.91
C LYS A 237 -12.64 3.73 2.62
N ARG A 238 -12.47 3.13 3.80
CA ARG A 238 -13.58 2.62 4.61
C ARG A 238 -14.52 3.74 5.05
N ILE A 239 -13.97 4.89 5.46
CA ILE A 239 -14.74 6.09 5.81
C ILE A 239 -15.50 6.61 4.59
N GLN A 240 -14.82 6.78 3.45
CA GLN A 240 -15.44 7.24 2.21
C GLN A 240 -16.60 6.34 1.76
N ASN A 241 -16.41 5.02 1.78
CA ASN A 241 -17.46 4.06 1.45
C ASN A 241 -18.64 4.16 2.42
N SER A 242 -18.36 4.26 3.72
CA SER A 242 -19.40 4.40 4.75
C SER A 242 -20.19 5.71 4.57
N LEU A 243 -19.52 6.80 4.20
CA LEU A 243 -20.17 8.08 3.90
C LEU A 243 -21.00 8.00 2.61
N TRP A 244 -20.48 7.36 1.57
CA TRP A 244 -21.19 7.14 0.31
C TRP A 244 -22.46 6.33 0.50
N GLU A 245 -22.40 5.23 1.25
CA GLU A 245 -23.56 4.40 1.58
C GLU A 245 -24.60 5.16 2.40
N ARG A 246 -24.16 5.98 3.37
CA ARG A 246 -25.07 6.85 4.14
C ARG A 246 -25.76 7.88 3.25
N CYS A 247 -25.03 8.49 2.31
CA CYS A 247 -25.58 9.43 1.34
C CYS A 247 -26.53 8.75 0.34
N ALA A 248 -26.22 7.53 -0.11
CA ALA A 248 -27.07 6.73 -0.97
C ALA A 248 -28.39 6.37 -0.27
N LYS A 249 -28.34 5.89 0.97
CA LYS A 249 -29.54 5.58 1.79
C LYS A 249 -30.39 6.84 2.05
N ARG A 250 -29.76 8.00 2.29
CA ARG A 250 -30.48 9.28 2.44
C ARG A 250 -31.20 9.68 1.14
N ARG A 251 -30.54 9.54 -0.01
CA ARG A 251 -31.16 9.79 -1.33
C ARG A 251 -32.34 8.86 -1.56
N GLU A 252 -32.18 7.56 -1.33
CA GLU A 252 -33.23 6.56 -1.48
C GLU A 252 -34.44 6.83 -0.58
N LYS A 253 -34.22 7.19 0.70
CA LYS A 253 -35.29 7.59 1.62
C LYS A 253 -36.01 8.86 1.14
N LYS A 254 -35.29 9.84 0.59
CA LYS A 254 -35.88 11.06 0.03
C LYS A 254 -36.73 10.76 -1.22
N TYR A 255 -36.26 9.90 -2.12
CA TYR A 255 -37.03 9.45 -3.28
C TYR A 255 -38.29 8.67 -2.87
N ARG A 256 -38.19 7.74 -1.92
CA ARG A 256 -39.38 7.04 -1.37
C ARG A 256 -40.40 8.00 -0.79
N ASN A 257 -39.97 8.92 0.08
CA ASN A 257 -40.86 9.91 0.69
C ASN A 257 -41.52 10.81 -0.37
N PHE A 258 -40.76 11.27 -1.37
CA PHE A 258 -41.31 12.06 -2.47
C PHE A 258 -42.36 11.27 -3.28
N SER A 259 -42.08 9.99 -3.59
CA SER A 259 -43.03 9.14 -4.31
C SER A 259 -44.33 8.93 -3.52
N ILE A 260 -44.25 8.70 -2.21
CA ILE A 260 -45.41 8.52 -1.33
C ILE A 260 -46.25 9.80 -1.27
N VAL A 261 -45.61 10.95 -1.12
CA VAL A 261 -46.34 12.24 -1.11
C VAL A 261 -47.03 12.48 -2.46
N SER A 262 -46.35 12.20 -3.58
CA SER A 262 -46.94 12.35 -4.91
C SER A 262 -48.11 11.41 -5.18
N SER A 263 -48.04 10.15 -4.72
CA SER A 263 -49.13 9.19 -4.90
C SER A 263 -50.35 9.55 -4.04
N LEU A 264 -50.14 9.99 -2.79
CA LEU A 264 -51.21 10.50 -1.95
C LEU A 264 -51.89 11.73 -2.56
N GLN A 265 -51.12 12.65 -3.15
CA GLN A 265 -51.69 13.84 -3.79
C GLN A 265 -52.51 13.49 -5.04
N ASN A 266 -52.06 12.52 -5.85
CA ASN A 266 -52.86 12.01 -6.97
C ASN A 266 -54.18 11.37 -6.51
N VAL A 267 -54.15 10.53 -5.48
CA VAL A 267 -55.37 9.95 -4.91
C VAL A 267 -56.31 11.05 -4.42
N THR A 268 -55.79 12.03 -3.67
CA THR A 268 -56.59 13.14 -3.14
C THR A 268 -57.25 13.96 -4.25
N ASN A 269 -56.51 14.28 -5.32
CA ASN A 269 -57.03 15.01 -6.48
C ASN A 269 -58.17 14.24 -7.18
N ILE A 270 -58.05 12.93 -7.33
CA ILE A 270 -59.11 12.07 -7.90
C ILE A 270 -60.36 12.09 -7.01
N THR A 271 -60.19 11.97 -5.68
CA THR A 271 -61.33 11.98 -4.75
C THR A 271 -62.03 13.34 -4.73
N THR A 272 -61.29 14.45 -4.81
CA THR A 272 -61.88 15.79 -4.91
C THR A 272 -62.64 15.99 -6.21
N LEU A 273 -62.13 15.50 -7.35
CA LEU A 273 -62.83 15.52 -8.63
C LEU A 273 -64.12 14.68 -8.57
N SER A 274 -64.07 13.49 -7.98
CA SER A 274 -65.26 12.64 -7.78
C SER A 274 -66.29 13.28 -6.86
N SER A 275 -65.88 14.02 -5.82
CA SER A 275 -66.80 14.74 -4.93
C SER A 275 -67.42 15.98 -5.60
N SER A 276 -66.74 16.57 -6.59
CA SER A 276 -67.28 17.68 -7.39
C SER A 276 -68.27 17.22 -8.48
N MET A 277 -68.21 15.93 -8.86
CA MET A 277 -69.18 15.27 -9.74
C MET A 277 -70.20 14.47 -8.92
N SER A 278 -71.02 15.14 -8.13
CA SER A 278 -72.28 14.56 -7.62
C SER A 278 -73.47 15.14 -8.40
N PRO A 279 -74.08 14.40 -9.34
CA PRO A 279 -75.45 14.67 -9.77
C PRO A 279 -76.43 14.15 -8.71
N LYS A 280 -77.53 14.89 -8.53
CA LYS A 280 -78.64 14.59 -7.63
C LYS A 280 -79.11 13.13 -7.74
N LEU A 281 -79.28 12.50 -6.57
CA LEU A 281 -79.82 11.16 -6.38
C LEU A 281 -81.31 11.09 -6.76
N SER A 282 -81.66 10.22 -7.70
CA SER A 282 -82.99 9.62 -7.85
C SER A 282 -82.82 8.12 -8.11
N SER A 283 -83.41 7.31 -7.25
CA SER A 283 -83.58 5.85 -7.37
C SER A 283 -84.67 5.49 -8.41
N PRO A 284 -85.05 4.22 -8.67
CA PRO A 284 -84.54 2.91 -8.21
C PRO A 284 -84.33 1.87 -9.35
N THR A 285 -83.76 0.70 -9.02
CA THR A 285 -84.28 -0.70 -9.25
C THR A 285 -83.14 -1.72 -9.41
N ASP A 286 -83.03 -2.61 -8.41
CA ASP A 286 -82.94 -4.08 -8.48
C ASP A 286 -82.22 -4.74 -9.68
N GLU A 287 -81.12 -5.48 -9.43
CA GLU A 287 -81.12 -6.93 -9.15
C GLU A 287 -79.71 -7.55 -9.28
N ASN A 288 -79.41 -8.49 -8.37
CA ASN A 288 -78.46 -9.62 -8.46
C ASN A 288 -76.94 -9.41 -8.69
N CYS A 289 -76.19 -9.83 -7.67
CA CYS A 289 -74.79 -10.28 -7.73
C CYS A 289 -74.79 -11.81 -7.53
N PRO A 290 -73.85 -12.61 -8.09
CA PRO A 290 -72.65 -12.87 -7.28
C PRO A 290 -71.33 -13.19 -8.03
N SER A 291 -70.25 -13.19 -7.23
CA SER A 291 -68.97 -13.93 -7.32
C SER A 291 -67.92 -13.50 -8.36
N LEU A 292 -66.77 -12.94 -7.94
CA LEU A 292 -65.52 -13.60 -7.52
C LEU A 292 -64.74 -14.23 -8.70
N ILE A 293 -63.58 -13.66 -9.06
CA ILE A 293 -62.23 -14.28 -8.99
C ILE A 293 -61.19 -13.43 -9.76
N ASP A 294 -60.04 -13.38 -9.10
CA ASP A 294 -58.69 -12.91 -9.43
C ASP A 294 -58.13 -12.96 -10.86
N GLU A 295 -57.04 -12.19 -10.97
CA GLU A 295 -55.81 -12.47 -11.74
C GLU A 295 -55.69 -11.90 -13.16
N LYS A 296 -54.87 -10.84 -13.31
CA LYS A 296 -53.42 -10.96 -13.64
C LYS A 296 -52.94 -9.77 -14.49
N ILE A 297 -52.07 -8.99 -13.87
CA ILE A 297 -51.24 -7.95 -14.47
C ILE A 297 -50.26 -8.60 -15.46
N THR A 298 -50.23 -8.13 -16.71
CA THR A 298 -49.08 -8.33 -17.60
C THR A 298 -48.78 -7.02 -18.29
N VAL A 299 -47.64 -6.43 -17.93
CA VAL A 299 -47.05 -5.24 -18.57
C VAL A 299 -46.18 -5.74 -19.73
N LEU A 300 -46.38 -5.16 -20.91
CA LEU A 300 -45.37 -5.07 -21.97
C LEU A 300 -44.80 -3.66 -21.97
#